data_AF-A0A936LY08-F1
#
_entry.id   AF-A0A936LY08-F1
#
_cell.length_a   1.000
_cell.length_b   1.000
_cell.length_c   1.000
_cell.angle_alpha   90.00
_cell.angle_beta   90.00
_cell.angle_gamma   90.00
#
_symmetry.space_group_name_H-M   'P 1'
#
loop_
_entity.id
_entity.type
_entity.pdbx_description
1 polymer ?
#
loop_
_entity_poly.entity_id
_entity_poly.type
_entity_poly.pdbx_seq_one_letter_code
_entity_poly.pdbx_strand_id
1 'polypeptide(L)'
;LEVNNECNVRYDHEILQPQRVHELIDYSKTLTRDGRRLLVGTSYGGNRIPLENVVRSSDFLLLHGNGVSDPLRIAEMVRETRQVAGYRPMPILFNEDDHFDFDKPVNNMLQAISEYASWGYFDPGKSDYADGYQCPPANWGINTERKQAFFGLLKEVTGA
;
A
#
# COMPACT_ATOMS: atom_id res chain seq x y z
N LEU A 1 -3.80 -7.57 8.48
CA LEU A 1 -5.01 -7.94 7.71
C LEU A 1 -5.52 -6.69 7.04
N GLU A 2 -5.49 -6.66 5.72
CA GLU A 2 -6.28 -5.74 4.93
C GLU A 2 -7.67 -6.35 4.77
N VAL A 3 -8.71 -5.71 5.32
CA VAL A 3 -10.08 -6.27 5.28
C VAL A 3 -10.76 -6.04 3.94
N ASN A 4 -10.30 -5.03 3.20
CA ASN A 4 -10.91 -4.57 1.97
C ASN A 4 -9.87 -3.77 1.18
N ASN A 5 -9.50 -4.26 0.01
CA ASN A 5 -8.57 -3.57 -0.88
C ASN A 5 -9.25 -2.36 -1.53
N GLU A 6 -8.60 -1.21 -1.59
CA GLU A 6 -9.07 0.01 -2.25
C GLU A 6 -10.56 0.32 -2.01
N CYS A 7 -10.97 0.52 -0.75
CA CYS A 7 -12.40 0.58 -0.38
C CYS A 7 -13.23 1.66 -1.11
N ASN A 8 -12.59 2.62 -1.78
CA ASN A 8 -13.24 3.65 -2.60
C ASN A 8 -13.32 3.33 -4.10
N VAL A 9 -13.11 2.07 -4.51
CA VAL A 9 -13.37 1.59 -5.89
C VAL A 9 -14.78 1.01 -6.03
N ARG A 10 -15.05 0.26 -7.11
CA ARG A 10 -16.38 -0.22 -7.49
C ARG A 10 -16.87 -1.39 -6.61
N TYR A 11 -17.11 -1.11 -5.34
CA TYR A 11 -17.83 -2.00 -4.42
C TYR A 11 -19.33 -1.70 -4.45
N ASP A 12 -20.16 -2.73 -4.60
CA ASP A 12 -21.62 -2.59 -4.59
C ASP A 12 -22.22 -2.52 -3.19
N HIS A 13 -21.54 -3.08 -2.20
CA HIS A 13 -22.02 -3.12 -0.82
C HIS A 13 -21.45 -1.96 -0.01
N GLU A 14 -22.33 -1.15 0.61
CA GLU A 14 -21.92 0.03 1.40
C GLU A 14 -20.94 -0.29 2.52
N ILE A 15 -21.02 -1.49 3.12
CA ILE A 15 -20.11 -1.93 4.19
C ILE A 15 -18.65 -2.07 3.71
N LEU A 16 -18.43 -2.15 2.40
CA LEU A 16 -17.11 -2.18 1.75
C LEU A 16 -16.70 -0.80 1.21
N GLN A 17 -17.43 0.27 1.53
CA GLN A 17 -17.16 1.63 1.06
C GLN A 17 -16.61 2.53 2.18
N PRO A 18 -15.95 3.67 1.86
CA PRO A 18 -15.20 4.49 2.82
C PRO A 18 -15.99 4.91 4.05
N GLN A 19 -17.30 5.13 3.90
CA GLN A 19 -18.18 5.59 4.96
C GLN A 19 -18.38 4.52 6.05
N ARG A 20 -18.32 3.23 5.71
CA ARG A 20 -18.70 2.12 6.60
C ARG A 20 -17.64 1.03 6.79
N VAL A 21 -16.60 0.97 5.95
CA VAL A 21 -15.55 -0.07 6.03
C VAL A 21 -14.87 -0.18 7.39
N HIS A 22 -14.83 0.91 8.17
CA HIS A 22 -14.35 0.90 9.55
C HIS A 22 -15.11 -0.09 10.47
N GLU A 23 -16.40 -0.34 10.21
CA GLU A 23 -17.19 -1.35 10.93
C GLU A 23 -16.59 -2.75 10.77
N LEU A 24 -16.05 -3.08 9.58
CA LEU A 24 -15.38 -4.36 9.33
C LEU A 24 -14.01 -4.44 10.00
N ILE A 25 -13.29 -3.31 10.08
CA ILE A 25 -12.04 -3.22 10.85
C ILE A 25 -12.32 -3.53 12.32
N ASP A 26 -13.32 -2.86 12.90
CA ASP A 26 -13.67 -3.02 14.31
C ASP A 26 -14.20 -4.43 14.61
N TYR A 27 -15.05 -4.99 13.75
CA TYR A 27 -15.48 -6.38 13.89
C TYR A 27 -14.30 -7.36 13.82
N SER A 28 -13.40 -7.21 12.85
CA SER A 28 -12.24 -8.11 12.68
C SER A 28 -11.30 -8.09 13.88
N LYS A 29 -11.17 -6.94 14.56
CA LYS A 29 -10.35 -6.81 15.79
C LYS A 29 -10.91 -7.60 16.98
N THR A 30 -12.20 -7.97 16.96
CA THR A 30 -12.81 -8.82 17.99
C THR A 30 -12.46 -10.30 17.84
N LEU A 31 -11.99 -10.71 16.65
CA LEU A 31 -11.69 -12.11 16.35
C LEU A 31 -10.33 -12.50 16.94
N THR A 32 -10.32 -13.58 17.71
CA THR A 32 -9.09 -14.13 18.31
C THR A 32 -8.94 -15.60 18.00
N ARG A 33 -7.68 -16.04 17.88
CA ARG A 33 -7.30 -17.45 17.80
C ARG A 33 -6.14 -17.70 18.77
N ASP A 34 -6.32 -18.63 19.69
CA ASP A 34 -5.36 -18.94 20.74
C ASP A 34 -4.91 -17.68 21.52
N GLY A 35 -5.86 -16.82 21.86
CA GLY A 35 -5.63 -15.57 22.60
C GLY A 35 -4.94 -14.45 21.80
N ARG A 36 -4.71 -14.62 20.49
CA ARG A 36 -4.06 -13.62 19.63
C ARG A 36 -5.05 -13.10 18.58
N ARG A 37 -4.90 -11.82 18.21
CA ARG A 37 -5.62 -11.20 17.08
C ARG A 37 -4.63 -10.72 16.02
N LEU A 38 -5.11 -10.58 14.79
CA LEU A 38 -4.38 -9.87 13.73
C LEU A 38 -4.52 -8.36 13.93
N LEU A 39 -3.51 -7.59 13.48
CA LEU A 39 -3.66 -6.15 13.27
C LEU A 39 -4.47 -5.93 11.98
N VAL A 40 -5.30 -4.88 11.97
CA VAL A 40 -6.32 -4.70 10.94
C VAL A 40 -6.30 -3.27 10.37
N GLY A 41 -6.50 -3.16 9.07
CA GLY A 41 -6.68 -1.90 8.33
C GLY A 41 -7.35 -2.15 6.97
N THR A 42 -7.48 -1.10 6.17
CA THR A 42 -7.99 -1.13 4.79
C THR A 42 -7.24 -0.07 3.99
N SER A 43 -7.13 -0.25 2.68
CA SER A 43 -6.55 0.74 1.78
C SER A 43 -7.63 1.55 1.06
N TYR A 44 -7.19 2.67 0.50
CA TYR A 44 -7.89 3.43 -0.51
C TYR A 44 -7.08 3.30 -1.80
N GLY A 45 -7.72 3.43 -2.95
CA GLY A 45 -7.02 3.44 -4.24
C GLY A 45 -6.02 4.59 -4.36
N GLY A 46 -5.17 4.49 -5.38
CA GLY A 46 -4.03 5.37 -5.61
C GLY A 46 -4.27 6.86 -5.37
N ASN A 47 -3.31 7.52 -4.70
CA ASN A 47 -3.32 8.96 -4.45
C ASN A 47 -4.56 9.44 -3.65
N ARG A 48 -4.94 8.70 -2.60
CA ARG A 48 -6.04 9.06 -1.69
C ARG A 48 -5.60 8.98 -0.23
N ILE A 49 -6.09 9.95 0.56
CA ILE A 49 -5.89 10.00 2.01
C ILE A 49 -7.11 9.36 2.69
N PRO A 50 -6.92 8.47 3.68
CA PRO A 50 -8.02 7.81 4.37
C PRO A 50 -8.88 8.80 5.16
N LEU A 51 -10.18 8.50 5.26
CA LEU A 51 -11.10 9.26 6.10
C LEU A 51 -10.84 9.02 7.60
N GLU A 52 -11.24 9.98 8.44
CA GLU A 52 -11.06 9.96 9.90
C GLU A 52 -11.59 8.68 10.56
N ASN A 53 -12.75 8.17 10.13
CA ASN A 53 -13.32 6.92 10.67
C ASN A 53 -12.36 5.74 10.49
N VAL A 54 -11.73 5.61 9.32
CA VAL A 54 -10.73 4.58 9.04
C VAL A 54 -9.45 4.80 9.84
N VAL A 55 -8.99 6.06 9.94
CA VAL A 55 -7.80 6.40 10.72
C VAL A 55 -7.97 6.04 12.20
N ARG A 56 -9.15 6.30 12.77
CA ARG A 56 -9.46 5.96 14.16
C ARG A 56 -9.52 4.46 14.42
N SER A 57 -10.17 3.69 13.54
CA SER A 57 -10.39 2.25 13.76
C SER A 57 -9.16 1.39 13.44
N SER A 58 -8.32 1.79 12.48
CA SER A 58 -7.20 0.95 11.99
C SER A 58 -6.05 0.82 12.99
N ASP A 59 -5.38 -0.34 13.02
CA ASP A 59 -4.16 -0.59 13.79
C ASP A 59 -2.88 -0.09 13.06
N PHE A 60 -2.95 0.01 11.74
CA PHE A 60 -1.94 0.57 10.83
C PHE A 60 -2.66 1.12 9.59
N LEU A 61 -2.02 2.01 8.84
CA LEU A 61 -2.63 2.62 7.66
C LEU A 61 -2.01 2.11 6.37
N LEU A 62 -2.87 1.83 5.40
CA LEU A 62 -2.51 1.38 4.07
C LEU A 62 -2.84 2.48 3.06
N LEU A 63 -1.86 2.85 2.26
CA LEU A 63 -1.98 3.82 1.17
C LEU A 63 -1.58 3.15 -0.15
N HIS A 64 -2.12 3.61 -1.26
CA HIS A 64 -1.70 3.15 -2.59
C HIS A 64 -0.99 4.30 -3.33
N GLY A 65 0.14 3.99 -3.93
CA GLY A 65 0.93 4.90 -4.77
C GLY A 65 0.53 4.84 -6.25
N ASN A 66 -0.39 3.94 -6.62
CA ASN A 66 -0.81 3.74 -8.01
C ASN A 66 -1.19 5.07 -8.70
N GLY A 67 -0.64 5.28 -9.90
CA GLY A 67 -0.88 6.48 -10.69
C GLY A 67 -0.25 7.77 -10.15
N VAL A 68 0.54 7.71 -9.08
CA VAL A 68 1.35 8.84 -8.60
C VAL A 68 2.66 8.87 -9.40
N SER A 69 2.73 9.79 -10.35
CA SER A 69 3.91 9.98 -11.22
C SER A 69 4.93 11.00 -10.70
N ASP A 70 4.53 11.88 -9.79
CA ASP A 70 5.46 12.77 -9.07
C ASP A 70 5.81 12.16 -7.71
N PRO A 71 7.05 11.68 -7.50
CA PRO A 71 7.43 11.06 -6.23
C PRO A 71 7.26 11.95 -5.01
N LEU A 72 7.36 13.28 -5.16
CA LEU A 72 7.19 14.20 -4.03
C LEU A 72 5.79 14.10 -3.41
N ARG A 73 4.79 13.70 -4.21
CA ARG A 73 3.43 13.46 -3.73
C ARG A 73 3.37 12.29 -2.75
N ILE A 74 4.20 11.26 -2.89
CA ILE A 74 4.23 10.13 -1.94
C ILE A 74 4.62 10.61 -0.54
N ALA A 75 5.64 11.45 -0.43
CA ALA A 75 6.04 12.01 0.85
C ALA A 75 4.94 12.93 1.44
N GLU A 76 4.30 13.75 0.59
CA GLU A 76 3.17 14.59 0.99
C GLU A 76 1.99 13.77 1.52
N MET A 77 1.65 12.66 0.87
CA MET A 77 0.56 11.78 1.30
C MET A 77 0.79 11.22 2.72
N VAL A 78 2.03 10.87 3.07
CA VAL A 78 2.35 10.43 4.44
C VAL A 78 2.13 11.56 5.44
N ARG A 79 2.57 12.78 5.11
CA ARG A 79 2.39 13.96 5.96
C ARG A 79 0.92 14.30 6.14
N GLU A 80 0.13 14.33 5.07
CA GLU A 80 -1.32 14.56 5.11
C GLU A 80 -2.04 13.51 5.96
N THR A 81 -1.69 12.23 5.77
CA THR A 81 -2.28 11.11 6.53
C THR A 81 -2.05 11.28 8.05
N ARG A 82 -0.87 11.77 8.45
CA ARG A 82 -0.56 12.06 9.86
C ARG A 82 -1.35 13.25 10.43
N GLN A 83 -1.88 14.13 9.59
CA GLN A 83 -2.71 15.27 9.98
C GLN A 83 -4.21 14.94 10.02
N VAL A 84 -4.63 13.75 9.57
CA VAL A 84 -6.04 13.34 9.66
C VAL A 84 -6.47 13.25 11.12
N ALA A 85 -7.63 13.80 11.43
CA ALA A 85 -8.20 13.75 12.77
C ALA A 85 -8.30 12.29 13.27
N GLY A 86 -7.93 12.08 14.53
CA GLY A 86 -7.89 10.75 15.14
C GLY A 86 -6.61 9.96 14.86
N TYR A 87 -5.66 10.49 14.09
CA TYR A 87 -4.34 9.88 13.95
C TYR A 87 -3.64 9.80 15.31
N ARG A 88 -2.98 8.65 15.51
CA ARG A 88 -2.05 8.38 16.60
C ARG A 88 -0.81 7.74 15.98
N PRO A 89 0.38 7.80 16.62
CA PRO A 89 1.57 7.15 16.08
C PRO A 89 1.31 5.66 15.78
N MET A 90 1.32 5.31 14.50
CA MET A 90 1.12 3.96 13.99
C MET A 90 1.82 3.79 12.63
N PRO A 91 2.09 2.55 12.18
CA PRO A 91 2.73 2.33 10.88
C PRO A 91 1.87 2.84 9.72
N ILE A 92 2.52 3.42 8.71
CA ILE A 92 1.96 3.75 7.41
C ILE A 92 2.75 2.94 6.37
N LEU A 93 2.04 2.27 5.47
CA LEU A 93 2.65 1.47 4.42
C LEU A 93 1.95 1.79 3.10
N PHE A 94 2.74 2.03 2.06
CA PHE A 94 2.26 1.88 0.70
C PHE A 94 2.29 0.39 0.37
N ASN A 95 1.15 -0.30 0.39
CA ASN A 95 1.11 -1.75 0.10
C ASN A 95 1.00 -2.05 -1.41
N GLU A 96 0.67 -1.05 -2.23
CA GLU A 96 0.57 -1.16 -3.67
C GLU A 96 1.06 0.14 -4.34
N ASP A 97 1.94 0.03 -5.33
CA ASP A 97 2.44 1.16 -6.13
C ASP A 97 3.01 0.66 -7.49
N ASP A 98 2.59 1.28 -8.59
CA ASP A 98 2.96 0.95 -9.99
C ASP A 98 4.04 1.87 -10.58
N HIS A 99 4.78 2.59 -9.73
CA HIS A 99 5.88 3.43 -10.17
C HIS A 99 7.19 2.63 -10.33
N PHE A 100 7.85 2.79 -11.49
CA PHE A 100 8.95 1.91 -11.92
C PHE A 100 10.30 2.58 -12.15
N ASP A 101 10.45 3.87 -11.83
CA ASP A 101 11.68 4.63 -12.08
C ASP A 101 12.78 4.35 -11.02
N PHE A 102 13.09 3.08 -10.79
CA PHE A 102 14.04 2.63 -9.77
C PHE A 102 15.49 3.08 -10.04
N ASP A 103 15.81 3.44 -11.28
CA ASP A 103 17.11 3.99 -11.70
C ASP A 103 17.26 5.48 -11.39
N LYS A 104 16.17 6.17 -11.02
CA LYS A 104 16.19 7.60 -10.69
C LYS A 104 16.55 7.84 -9.23
N PRO A 105 17.29 8.93 -8.94
CA PRO A 105 17.63 9.31 -7.56
C PRO A 105 16.42 9.75 -6.73
N VAL A 106 15.30 10.06 -7.40
CA VAL A 106 14.03 10.40 -6.78
C VAL A 106 12.97 9.49 -7.39
N ASN A 107 12.37 8.63 -6.59
CA ASN A 107 11.31 7.70 -6.98
C ASN A 107 10.37 7.44 -5.79
N ASN A 108 9.19 6.88 -6.05
CA ASN A 108 8.16 6.67 -5.04
C ASN A 108 8.66 5.86 -3.82
N MET A 109 9.41 4.78 -4.04
CA MET A 109 9.98 3.95 -2.98
C MET A 109 10.87 4.76 -2.04
N LEU A 110 11.81 5.54 -2.60
CA LEU A 110 12.72 6.38 -1.80
C LEU A 110 11.98 7.50 -1.06
N GLN A 111 10.94 8.08 -1.66
CA GLN A 111 10.13 9.12 -1.01
C GLN A 111 9.31 8.55 0.16
N ALA A 112 8.71 7.37 0.01
CA ALA A 112 8.03 6.69 1.11
C ALA A 112 9.00 6.39 2.28
N ILE A 113 10.17 5.83 1.98
CA ILE A 113 11.19 5.49 2.98
C ILE A 113 11.69 6.74 3.72
N SER A 114 11.89 7.85 3.01
CA SER A 114 12.33 9.13 3.62
C SER A 114 11.36 9.64 4.69
N GLU A 115 10.08 9.26 4.59
CA GLU A 115 9.03 9.58 5.55
C GLU A 115 8.79 8.47 6.58
N TYR A 116 9.66 7.45 6.66
CA TYR A 116 9.49 6.27 7.52
C TYR A 116 8.20 5.48 7.22
N ALA A 117 7.76 5.47 5.96
CA ALA A 117 6.69 4.60 5.48
C ALA A 117 7.28 3.43 4.69
N SER A 118 6.71 2.23 4.86
CA SER A 118 7.06 1.09 4.00
C SER A 118 6.49 1.29 2.59
N TRP A 119 7.05 0.57 1.61
CA TRP A 119 6.64 0.65 0.21
C TRP A 119 6.57 -0.74 -0.42
N GLY A 120 5.59 -0.96 -1.30
CA GLY A 120 5.23 -2.25 -1.87
C GLY A 120 5.17 -2.20 -3.39
N TYR A 121 5.86 -3.13 -4.04
CA TYR A 121 5.99 -3.22 -5.49
C TYR A 121 4.77 -3.87 -6.13
N PHE A 122 4.05 -3.14 -6.98
CA PHE A 122 2.95 -3.67 -7.79
C PHE A 122 3.30 -3.64 -9.28
N ASP A 123 3.60 -4.82 -9.82
CA ASP A 123 3.89 -5.02 -11.24
C ASP A 123 2.76 -5.82 -11.90
N PRO A 124 1.75 -5.15 -12.48
CA PRO A 124 0.58 -5.81 -13.03
C PRO A 124 0.95 -6.73 -14.20
N GLY A 125 2.01 -6.42 -14.94
CA GLY A 125 2.40 -7.17 -16.13
C GLY A 125 1.51 -6.93 -17.34
N LYS A 126 1.71 -7.75 -18.38
CA LYS A 126 0.97 -7.68 -19.65
C LYS A 126 0.28 -8.98 -20.03
N SER A 127 0.20 -9.94 -19.10
CA SER A 127 -0.30 -11.30 -19.36
C SER A 127 0.47 -12.06 -20.46
N ASP A 128 1.79 -11.88 -20.52
CA ASP A 128 2.68 -12.45 -21.54
C ASP A 128 3.71 -13.44 -20.96
N TYR A 129 3.46 -13.98 -19.77
CA TYR A 129 4.36 -14.81 -18.94
C TYR A 129 5.64 -14.12 -18.45
N ALA A 130 6.17 -13.13 -19.18
CA ALA A 130 7.44 -12.47 -18.87
C ALA A 130 7.29 -11.27 -17.93
N ASP A 131 6.35 -10.36 -18.24
CA ASP A 131 6.11 -9.11 -17.53
C ASP A 131 5.18 -9.31 -16.32
N GLY A 132 5.48 -8.64 -15.22
CA GLY A 132 4.65 -8.65 -14.01
C GLY A 132 4.81 -9.85 -13.09
N TYR A 133 4.15 -9.72 -11.94
CA TYR A 133 3.95 -10.79 -10.96
C TYR A 133 2.45 -11.06 -10.68
N GLN A 134 1.54 -10.34 -11.34
CA GLN A 134 0.10 -10.35 -11.04
C GLN A 134 -0.77 -11.09 -12.08
N CYS A 135 -0.19 -11.61 -13.16
CA CYS A 135 -0.91 -12.37 -14.18
C CYS A 135 -0.43 -13.83 -14.24
N PRO A 136 -1.03 -14.76 -13.47
CA PRO A 136 -0.72 -16.18 -13.57
C PRO A 136 -1.13 -16.78 -14.94
N PRO A 137 -0.32 -17.68 -15.54
CA PRO A 137 1.01 -18.07 -15.09
C PRO A 137 2.04 -16.96 -15.29
N ALA A 138 2.86 -16.71 -14.25
CA ALA A 138 3.91 -15.69 -14.26
C ALA A 138 5.30 -16.31 -14.12
N ASN A 139 6.29 -15.68 -14.74
CA ASN A 139 7.70 -15.99 -14.49
C ASN A 139 8.14 -15.35 -13.17
N TRP A 140 8.32 -16.20 -12.15
CA TRP A 140 8.74 -15.79 -10.80
C TRP A 140 10.22 -15.39 -10.70
N GLY A 141 11.00 -15.57 -11.75
CA GLY A 141 12.39 -15.10 -11.81
C GLY A 141 12.52 -13.58 -11.92
N ILE A 142 13.77 -13.10 -11.82
CA ILE A 142 14.14 -11.70 -12.11
C ILE A 142 14.52 -11.60 -13.59
N ASN A 143 13.52 -11.67 -14.47
CA ASN A 143 13.70 -11.92 -15.91
C ASN A 143 13.56 -10.69 -16.81
N THR A 144 13.20 -9.53 -16.27
CA THR A 144 13.03 -8.27 -17.04
C THR A 144 13.90 -7.16 -16.46
N GLU A 145 14.22 -6.15 -17.27
CA GLU A 145 14.97 -4.97 -16.80
C GLU A 145 14.27 -4.29 -15.62
N ARG A 146 12.93 -4.18 -15.66
CA ARG A 146 12.12 -3.63 -14.56
C ARG A 146 12.31 -4.43 -13.26
N LYS A 147 12.21 -5.76 -13.33
CA LYS A 147 12.42 -6.63 -12.17
C LYS A 147 13.85 -6.50 -11.64
N GLN A 148 14.85 -6.49 -12.53
CA GLN A 148 16.26 -6.30 -12.17
C GLN A 148 16.49 -4.96 -11.46
N ALA A 149 15.90 -3.87 -11.97
CA ALA A 149 16.01 -2.54 -11.39
C ALA A 149 15.38 -2.48 -9.99
N PHE A 150 14.18 -3.04 -9.80
CA PHE A 150 13.53 -3.13 -8.49
C PHE A 150 14.40 -3.87 -7.47
N PHE A 151 14.83 -5.09 -7.79
CA PHE A 151 15.64 -5.89 -6.85
C PHE A 151 17.04 -5.30 -6.63
N GLY A 152 17.58 -4.56 -7.61
CA GLY A 152 18.80 -3.77 -7.45
C GLY A 152 18.64 -2.68 -6.39
N LEU A 153 17.63 -1.83 -6.52
CA LEU A 153 17.34 -0.78 -5.54
C LEU A 153 17.00 -1.36 -4.15
N LEU A 154 16.22 -2.45 -4.11
CA LEU A 154 15.89 -3.13 -2.86
C LEU A 154 17.14 -3.60 -2.12
N LYS A 155 18.12 -4.15 -2.85
CA LYS A 155 19.40 -4.58 -2.28
C LYS A 155 20.16 -3.40 -1.67
N GLU A 156 20.24 -2.27 -2.38
CA GLU A 156 20.89 -1.04 -1.88
C GLU A 156 20.23 -0.52 -0.60
N VAL A 157 18.90 -0.45 -0.58
CA VAL A 157 18.13 0.06 0.57
C VAL A 157 18.24 -0.85 1.79
N THR A 158 18.30 -2.18 1.58
CA THR A 158 18.34 -3.16 2.68
C THR A 158 19.76 -3.51 3.15
N GLY A 159 20.79 -3.15 2.38
CA GLY A 159 22.19 -3.50 2.67
C GLY A 159 22.50 -5.00 2.50
N ALA A 160 21.70 -5.71 1.71
CA ALA A 160 21.86 -7.14 1.43
C ALA A 160 22.91 -7.46 0.35
#